data_AF-A0A4R1BHF6-F1
#
_entry.id   AF-A0A4R1BHF6-F1
#
_cell.length_a   1.000
_cell.length_b   1.000
_cell.length_c   1.000
_cell.angle_alpha   90.00
_cell.angle_beta   90.00
_cell.angle_gamma   90.00
#
_symmetry.space_group_name_H-M   'P 1'
#
loop_
_entity.id
_entity.type
_entity.pdbx_description
1 polymer ?
#
loop_
_entity_poly.entity_id
_entity_poly.type
_entity_poly.pdbx_seq_one_letter_code
_entity_poly.pdbx_strand_id
1 'polypeptide(L)' 'MKRKVTIQFQTPQDFTRFRSLVDNNIIEKDLINLSITCNCSDKEVAYAMNYLDAKVIQEFPE' A
#
# COMPACT_ATOMS: atom_id res chain seq x y z
N MET A 1 -13.88 -3.75 4.56
CA MET A 1 -14.31 -2.56 3.80
C MET A 1 -13.17 -2.20 2.84
N LYS A 2 -13.37 -1.47 1.73
CA LYS A 2 -12.27 -1.03 0.87
C LYS A 2 -12.12 0.48 1.04
N ARG A 3 -10.95 0.94 1.45
CA ARG A 3 -10.67 2.35 1.71
C ARG A 3 -9.48 2.81 0.89
N LYS A 4 -9.50 4.09 0.52
CA LYS A 4 -8.37 4.73 -0.14
C LYS A 4 -7.31 5.02 0.92
N VAL A 5 -6.12 4.48 0.72
CA VAL A 5 -4.97 4.64 1.63
C VAL A 5 -3.68 4.77 0.86
N THR A 6 -2.72 5.47 1.45
CA THR A 6 -1.35 5.54 0.97
C THR A 6 -0.45 4.78 1.94
N ILE A 7 0.26 3.78 1.41
CA ILE A 7 1.16 2.90 2.16
C ILE A 7 2.58 3.14 1.68
N GLN A 8 3.51 3.40 2.60
CA GLN A 8 4.92 3.57 2.35
C GLN A 8 5.71 2.33 2.79
N PHE A 9 6.67 1.92 1.97
CA PHE A 9 7.53 0.76 2.16
C PHE A 9 8.97 1.20 2.41
N GLN A 10 9.74 0.37 3.12
CA GLN A 10 11.16 0.66 3.40
C GLN A 10 12.08 0.14 2.29
N THR A 11 11.70 -0.95 1.62
CA THR A 11 12.53 -1.59 0.60
C THR A 11 11.81 -1.66 -0.75
N PRO A 12 12.55 -1.57 -1.88
CA PRO A 12 11.97 -1.78 -3.22
C PRO A 12 11.37 -3.18 -3.41
N GLN A 13 11.87 -4.19 -2.69
CA GLN A 13 11.38 -5.55 -2.76
C GLN A 13 9.96 -5.65 -2.18
N ASP A 14 9.73 -5.05 -1.01
CA ASP A 14 8.42 -5.04 -0.34
C ASP A 14 7.40 -4.22 -1.12
N PHE A 15 7.83 -3.05 -1.60
CA PHE A 15 7.05 -2.24 -2.53
C PHE A 15 6.59 -3.04 -3.74
N THR A 16 7.50 -3.76 -4.38
CA THR A 16 7.21 -4.53 -5.59
C THR A 16 6.28 -5.70 -5.27
N ARG A 17 6.50 -6.39 -4.15
CA ARG A 17 5.65 -7.50 -3.70
C ARG A 17 4.22 -7.03 -3.41
N PHE A 18 4.06 -5.91 -2.71
CA PHE A 18 2.74 -5.35 -2.45
C PHE A 18 2.08 -4.84 -3.73
N ARG A 19 2.82 -4.15 -4.60
CA ARG A 19 2.34 -3.69 -5.90
C ARG A 19 1.72 -4.83 -6.71
N SER A 20 2.39 -5.98 -6.79
CA SER A 20 1.87 -7.14 -7.51
C SER A 20 0.61 -7.74 -6.86
N LEU A 21 0.50 -7.67 -5.53
CA LEU A 21 -0.66 -8.16 -4.79
C LEU A 21 -1.91 -7.31 -5.09
N VAL A 22 -1.77 -5.98 -5.16
CA VAL A 22 -2.89 -5.04 -5.23
C VAL A 22 -3.03 -4.35 -6.59
N ASP A 23 -2.37 -4.83 -7.66
CA ASP A 23 -2.19 -4.08 -8.92
C ASP A 23 -3.50 -3.53 -9.52
N ASN A 24 -4.60 -4.28 -9.42
CA ASN A 24 -5.93 -3.88 -9.89
C ASN A 24 -6.61 -2.78 -9.04
N ASN A 25 -6.09 -2.52 -7.84
CA ASN A 25 -6.63 -1.54 -6.89
C ASN A 25 -5.73 -0.29 -6.75
N ILE A 26 -4.62 -0.20 -7.50
CA ILE A 26 -3.67 0.91 -7.39
C ILE A 26 -4.20 2.15 -8.12
N ILE A 27 -4.17 3.28 -7.42
CA ILE A 27 -4.50 4.61 -7.96
C ILE A 27 -3.21 5.32 -8.37
N GLU A 28 -2.18 5.26 -7.51
CA GLU A 28 -0.91 5.97 -7.72
C GLU A 28 0.27 5.19 -7.14
N LYS A 29 1.46 5.37 -7.74
CA LYS A 29 2.72 4.75 -7.33
C LYS A 29 3.80 5.84 -7.30
N ASP A 30 4.50 5.98 -6.19
CA ASP A 30 5.70 6.81 -6.07
C ASP A 30 6.91 5.90 -5.84
N LEU A 31 7.77 5.82 -6.85
CA LEU A 31 8.98 4.98 -6.82
C LEU A 31 10.14 5.63 -6.05
N ILE A 32 10.11 6.94 -5.83
CA ILE A 32 11.16 7.66 -5.10
C ILE A 32 10.94 7.46 -3.60
N ASN A 33 9.70 7.66 -3.15
CA ASN A 33 9.33 7.50 -1.74
C ASN A 33 8.88 6.08 -1.38
N LEU A 34 8.90 5.16 -2.35
CA LEU A 34 8.41 3.78 -2.23
C LEU A 34 7.01 3.73 -1.61
N SER A 35 6.07 4.47 -2.17
CA SER A 35 4.69 4.52 -1.67
C SER A 35 3.65 4.18 -2.73
N ILE A 36 2.54 3.59 -2.30
CA ILE A 36 1.43 3.17 -3.15
C ILE A 36 0.14 3.72 -2.56
N THR A 37 -0.61 4.47 -3.37
CA THR A 37 -1.99 4.84 -3.07
C THR A 37 -2.91 3.82 -3.72
N CYS A 38 -3.76 3.15 -2.94
CA CYS A 38 -4.67 2.12 -3.43
C CYS A 38 -6.04 2.19 -2.76
N ASN A 39 -7.05 1.64 -3.45
CA ASN A 39 -8.33 1.25 -2.84
C ASN A 39 -8.20 -0.15 -2.24
N CYS A 40 -7.50 -0.22 -1.11
CA CYS A 40 -7.16 -1.46 -0.46
C CYS A 40 -8.20 -1.87 0.61
N SER A 41 -8.39 -3.17 0.75
CA SER A 41 -9.13 -3.77 1.85
C SER A 41 -8.30 -3.78 3.13
N ASP A 42 -8.98 -3.85 4.28
CA ASP A 42 -8.32 -3.93 5.58
C ASP A 42 -7.34 -5.12 5.69
N LYS A 43 -7.62 -6.21 4.96
CA LYS A 43 -6.72 -7.39 4.88
C LYS A 43 -5.43 -7.09 4.13
N GLU A 44 -5.50 -6.36 3.02
CA GLU A 44 -4.32 -5.96 2.25
C GLU A 44 -3.48 -4.95 3.06
N VAL A 45 -4.11 -3.99 3.72
CA VAL A 45 -3.42 -3.03 4.60
C VAL A 45 -2.73 -3.75 5.76
N ALA A 46 -3.44 -4.65 6.45
CA ALA A 46 -2.87 -5.45 7.53
C ALA A 46 -1.72 -6.34 7.03
N TYR A 47 -1.81 -6.87 5.80
CA TYR A 47 -0.72 -7.64 5.21
C TYR A 47 0.53 -6.77 5.02
N ALA A 48 0.39 -5.57 4.46
CA ALA A 48 1.51 -4.65 4.27
C ALA A 48 2.18 -4.28 5.61
N MET A 49 1.39 -3.95 6.63
CA MET A 49 1.92 -3.53 7.93
C MET A 49 2.59 -4.67 8.70
N ASN A 50 1.99 -5.87 8.70
CA ASN A 50 2.46 -6.97 9.53
C ASN A 50 3.56 -7.81 8.86
N TYR A 51 3.63 -7.84 7.53
CA TYR A 51 4.55 -8.75 6.80
C TYR A 51 5.54 -8.04 5.89
N LEU A 52 5.35 -6.76 5.58
CA LEU A 52 6.20 -6.00 4.66
C LEU A 52 6.83 -4.74 5.29
N ASP A 53 6.79 -4.65 6.63
CA ASP A 53 7.29 -3.52 7.43
C ASP A 53 6.85 -2.14 6.89
N ALA A 54 5.65 -2.10 6.32
CA ALA A 54 5.09 -0.94 5.66
C ALA A 54 4.28 -0.08 6.64
N LYS A 55 4.12 1.20 6.31
CA LYS A 55 3.38 2.15 7.14
C LYS A 55 2.30 2.84 6.33
N VAL A 56 1.10 2.94 6.91
CA VAL A 56 0.05 3.81 6.36
C VAL A 56 0.42 5.25 6.68
N ILE A 57 0.63 6.06 5.65
CA ILE A 57 1.01 7.47 5.79
C ILE A 57 -0.16 8.42 5.51
N GLN A 58 -1.22 7.94 4.87
CA GLN A 58 -2.44 8.70 4.63
C GLN A 58 -3.65 7.77 4.54
N GLU A 59 -4.74 8.17 5.20
CA GLU A 59 -6.06 7.56 5.06
C GLU A 59 -7.02 8.63 4.54
N PHE A 60 -7.85 8.27 3.56
CA PHE A 60 -8.88 9.17 3.04
C PHE A 60 -10.23 8.70 3.58
N PRO A 61 -11.03 9.59 4.21
CA PRO A 61 -12.40 9.25 4.58
C PRO A 61 -13.21 8.91 3.32
N GLU A 62 -14.10 7.92 3.45
CA GLU A 62 -15.08 7.55 2.40
C GLU A 62 -16.12 8.64 2.15
#